data_AF-A0A955LHI8-F1
#
_entry.id   AF-A0A955LHI8-F1
#
_cell.length_a   1.000
_cell.length_b   1.000
_cell.length_c   1.000
_cell.angle_alpha   90.00
_cell.angle_beta   90.00
_cell.angle_gamma   90.00
#
_symmetry.space_group_name_H-M   'P 1'
#
loop_
_entity.id
_entity.type
_entity.pdbx_description
1 polymer ?
#
loop_
_entity_poly.entity_id
_entity_poly.type
_entity_poly.pdbx_seq_one_letter_code
_entity_poly.pdbx_strand_id
1 'polypeptide(L)'
;MSKEQPIGSLIVVVGKRGAGVSTELCYLSHAMNGREYYTVTATAKPMNNPHVPNANHQSIPAMGLNGESAPLWSFLEENMHGKQVWLIIDSAECFKNQDDAFDTINAIREKGHHVLIGGLDGTLLIEKLVMVAQHIHPNNVRIVRPLCLKHGLFHEACS
;
A
#
# COMPACT_ATOMS: atom_id res chain seq x y z
N MET A 1 -7.41 16.39 -29.74
CA MET A 1 -6.57 16.71 -28.57
C MET A 1 -6.95 15.74 -27.47
N SER A 2 -6.11 14.74 -27.20
CA SER A 2 -6.30 13.82 -26.08
C SER A 2 -6.16 14.60 -24.77
N LYS A 3 -7.19 14.59 -23.94
CA LYS A 3 -7.07 15.09 -22.56
C LYS A 3 -6.13 14.13 -21.85
N GLU A 4 -4.93 14.60 -21.48
CA GLU A 4 -4.04 13.81 -20.63
C GLU A 4 -4.79 13.46 -19.35
N GLN A 5 -4.88 12.16 -19.06
CA GLN A 5 -5.49 11.68 -17.84
C GLN A 5 -4.56 12.07 -16.67
N PRO A 6 -5.09 12.62 -15.57
CA PRO A 6 -4.25 13.02 -14.44
C PRO A 6 -3.55 11.81 -13.83
N ILE A 7 -2.26 11.96 -13.50
CA ILE A 7 -1.49 10.94 -12.78
C ILE A 7 -2.19 10.62 -11.46
N GLY A 8 -2.35 9.34 -11.17
CA GLY A 8 -3.01 8.88 -9.96
C GLY A 8 -2.24 9.21 -8.69
N SER A 9 -2.97 9.33 -7.58
CA SER A 9 -2.40 9.64 -6.27
C SER A 9 -1.54 8.49 -5.74
N LEU A 10 -0.58 8.82 -4.87
CA LEU A 10 0.19 7.85 -4.09
C LEU A 10 0.05 8.22 -2.62
N ILE A 11 -0.41 7.28 -1.80
CA ILE A 11 -0.41 7.39 -0.34
C ILE A 11 0.47 6.27 0.21
N VAL A 12 1.43 6.62 1.06
CA VAL A 12 2.38 5.68 1.66
C VAL A 12 2.16 5.62 3.17
N VAL A 13 1.94 4.42 3.68
CA VAL A 13 1.89 4.13 5.12
C VAL A 13 3.20 3.44 5.50
N VAL A 14 4.00 4.09 6.33
CA VAL A 14 5.33 3.59 6.71
C VAL A 14 5.44 3.46 8.21
N GLY A 15 6.08 2.41 8.69
CA GLY A 15 6.33 2.23 10.11
C GLY A 15 7.32 1.12 10.38
N LYS A 16 7.76 1.02 11.64
CA LYS A 16 8.60 -0.09 12.08
C LYS A 16 7.81 -1.39 12.17
N ARG A 17 8.52 -2.52 12.20
CA ARG A 17 7.91 -3.83 12.47
C ARG A 17 7.09 -3.77 13.76
N GLY A 18 5.84 -4.19 13.70
CA GLY A 18 4.91 -4.17 14.83
C GLY A 18 4.25 -2.82 15.11
N ALA A 19 4.47 -1.79 14.28
CA ALA A 19 3.84 -0.49 14.46
C ALA A 19 2.34 -0.47 14.11
N GLY A 20 1.84 -1.47 13.36
CA GLY A 20 0.45 -1.51 12.91
C GLY A 20 0.22 -0.94 11.51
N VAL A 21 1.20 -1.02 10.61
CA VAL A 21 1.10 -0.53 9.21
C VAL A 21 -0.10 -1.14 8.48
N SER A 22 -0.27 -2.45 8.50
CA SER A 22 -1.40 -3.13 7.86
C SER A 22 -2.75 -2.73 8.47
N THR A 23 -2.78 -2.41 9.77
CA THR A 23 -3.96 -1.91 10.46
C THR A 23 -4.36 -0.52 9.96
N GLU A 24 -3.40 0.40 9.82
CA GLU A 24 -3.64 1.73 9.26
C GLU A 24 -4.04 1.65 7.78
N LEU A 25 -3.42 0.77 6.98
CA LEU A 25 -3.84 0.51 5.61
C LEU A 25 -5.31 0.09 5.52
N CYS A 26 -5.75 -0.80 6.40
CA CYS A 26 -7.13 -1.23 6.45
C CYS A 26 -8.09 -0.11 6.91
N TYR A 27 -7.67 0.72 7.85
CA TYR A 27 -8.46 1.88 8.26
C TYR A 27 -8.67 2.84 7.09
N LEU A 28 -7.60 3.11 6.32
CA LEU A 28 -7.65 3.95 5.14
C LEU A 28 -8.48 3.34 4.01
N SER A 29 -8.41 2.02 3.80
CA SER A 29 -9.21 1.34 2.79
C SER A 29 -10.71 1.42 3.10
N HIS A 30 -11.11 1.34 4.37
CA HIS A 30 -12.50 1.54 4.78
C HIS A 30 -12.99 2.97 4.51
N ALA A 31 -12.11 3.98 4.62
CA ALA A 31 -12.45 5.34 4.22
C ALA A 31 -12.66 5.50 2.70
N MET A 32 -12.27 4.49 1.89
CA MET A 32 -12.54 4.44 0.45
C MET A 32 -13.90 3.79 0.10
N ASN A 33 -14.77 3.54 1.09
CA ASN A 33 -16.07 2.92 0.84
C ASN A 33 -16.83 3.62 -0.31
N GLY A 34 -17.30 2.84 -1.29
CA GLY A 34 -17.92 3.35 -2.52
C GLY A 34 -16.96 3.58 -3.69
N ARG A 35 -15.64 3.37 -3.50
CA ARG A 35 -14.65 3.35 -4.59
C ARG A 35 -14.26 1.93 -4.92
N GLU A 36 -14.01 1.66 -6.20
CA GLU A 36 -13.48 0.39 -6.66
C GLU A 36 -12.01 0.28 -6.25
N TYR A 37 -11.67 -0.76 -5.51
CA TYR A 37 -10.31 -1.02 -5.06
C TYR A 37 -9.96 -2.50 -5.12
N TYR A 38 -8.68 -2.78 -5.25
CA TYR A 38 -8.13 -4.13 -5.16
C TYR A 38 -7.01 -4.17 -4.14
N THR A 39 -6.97 -5.25 -3.39
CA THR A 39 -5.97 -5.49 -2.35
C THR A 39 -4.97 -6.54 -2.81
N VAL A 40 -3.69 -6.25 -2.61
CA VAL A 40 -2.58 -7.15 -2.87
C VAL A 40 -1.62 -7.12 -1.69
N THR A 41 -0.91 -8.22 -1.48
CA THR A 41 0.14 -8.31 -0.48
C THR A 41 1.40 -8.87 -1.13
N ALA A 42 2.50 -8.13 -0.99
CA ALA A 42 3.81 -8.65 -1.34
C ALA A 42 4.19 -9.67 -0.27
N THR A 43 4.12 -10.95 -0.62
CA THR A 43 4.45 -12.04 0.31
C THR A 43 5.80 -12.60 -0.06
N ALA A 44 6.69 -12.84 0.92
CA ALA A 44 7.99 -13.46 0.63
C ALA A 44 7.87 -14.94 0.18
N LYS A 45 6.70 -15.56 0.39
CA LYS A 45 6.38 -16.94 0.03
C LYS A 45 4.95 -17.00 -0.54
N PRO A 46 4.61 -18.04 -1.32
CA PRO A 46 3.23 -18.27 -1.73
C PRO A 46 2.33 -18.45 -0.50
N MET A 47 1.19 -17.76 -0.50
CA MET A 47 0.19 -17.87 0.57
C MET A 47 -1.11 -18.41 -0.01
N ASN A 48 -1.62 -19.47 0.61
CA ASN A 48 -2.99 -19.92 0.36
C ASN A 48 -3.93 -18.98 1.12
N ASN A 49 -4.78 -18.27 0.40
CA ASN A 49 -5.70 -17.24 0.91
C ASN A 49 -4.98 -16.03 1.55
N PRO A 50 -4.34 -15.18 0.73
CA PRO A 50 -3.72 -13.95 1.20
C PRO A 50 -4.78 -12.99 1.72
N HIS A 51 -4.51 -12.38 2.87
CA HIS A 51 -5.38 -11.35 3.43
C HIS A 51 -4.57 -10.27 4.14
N VAL A 52 -5.12 -9.06 4.18
CA VAL A 52 -4.59 -7.96 5.00
C VAL A 52 -5.38 -7.90 6.32
N PRO A 53 -4.71 -7.99 7.50
CA PRO A 53 -5.38 -8.00 8.79
C PRO A 53 -5.91 -6.61 9.19
N ASN A 54 -7.13 -6.54 9.74
CA ASN A 54 -7.72 -5.31 10.28
C ASN A 54 -7.74 -5.22 11.82
N ALA A 55 -8.06 -4.04 12.34
CA ALA A 55 -8.15 -3.74 13.77
C ALA A 55 -9.26 -4.51 14.53
N ASN A 56 -10.27 -5.00 13.82
CA ASN A 56 -11.44 -5.70 14.36
C ASN A 56 -11.40 -7.22 14.09
N HIS A 57 -10.22 -7.79 13.80
CA HIS A 57 -10.04 -9.20 13.40
C HIS A 57 -10.74 -9.64 12.11
N GLN A 58 -11.28 -8.73 11.31
CA GLN A 58 -11.68 -9.02 9.93
C GLN A 58 -10.49 -8.86 8.99
N SER A 59 -10.56 -9.53 7.85
CA SER A 59 -9.48 -9.61 6.90
C SER A 59 -9.98 -9.15 5.53
N ILE A 60 -9.22 -8.28 4.86
CA ILE A 60 -9.54 -7.92 3.48
C ILE A 60 -8.93 -8.98 2.57
N PRO A 61 -9.72 -9.66 1.72
CA PRO A 61 -9.17 -10.58 0.73
C PRO A 61 -8.13 -9.88 -0.14
N ALA A 62 -6.99 -10.52 -0.34
CA ALA A 62 -5.89 -9.96 -1.11
C ALA A 62 -5.34 -10.98 -2.11
N MET A 63 -4.75 -10.49 -3.20
CA MET A 63 -3.91 -11.29 -4.08
C MET A 63 -2.48 -11.35 -3.52
N GLY A 64 -1.90 -12.55 -3.48
CA GLY A 64 -0.54 -12.78 -3.01
C GLY A 64 0.42 -12.71 -4.20
N LEU A 65 1.42 -11.83 -4.11
CA LEU A 65 2.34 -11.56 -5.22
C LEU A 65 3.62 -12.41 -5.19
N ASN A 66 3.87 -13.16 -4.12
CA ASN A 66 5.11 -13.93 -3.95
C ASN A 66 6.40 -13.09 -4.15
N GLY A 67 6.32 -11.80 -3.83
CA GLY A 67 7.42 -10.83 -3.95
C GLY A 67 7.72 -10.36 -5.36
N GLU A 68 6.93 -10.76 -6.37
CA GLU A 68 7.09 -10.32 -7.76
C GLU A 68 6.21 -9.10 -8.05
N SER A 69 6.73 -8.12 -8.78
CA SER A 69 5.97 -6.94 -9.20
C SER A 69 5.18 -7.16 -10.50
N ALA A 70 5.67 -7.99 -11.41
CA ALA A 70 5.05 -8.25 -12.71
C ALA A 70 3.55 -8.64 -12.64
N PRO A 71 3.10 -9.49 -11.68
CA PRO A 71 1.68 -9.85 -11.58
C PRO A 71 0.75 -8.68 -11.26
N LEU A 72 1.26 -7.55 -10.73
CA LEU A 72 0.45 -6.36 -10.47
C LEU A 72 -0.21 -5.83 -11.74
N TRP A 73 0.57 -5.74 -12.82
CA TRP A 73 0.10 -5.15 -14.06
C TRP A 73 -0.96 -6.03 -14.72
N SER A 74 -0.67 -7.33 -14.89
CA SER A 74 -1.60 -8.29 -15.48
C SER A 74 -2.91 -8.35 -14.69
N PHE A 75 -2.82 -8.35 -13.36
CA PHE A 75 -4.00 -8.33 -12.50
C PHE A 75 -4.85 -7.06 -12.70
N LEU A 76 -4.22 -5.89 -12.79
CA LEU A 76 -4.95 -4.65 -13.03
C LEU A 76 -5.57 -4.61 -14.43
N GLU A 77 -4.86 -5.01 -15.48
CA GLU A 77 -5.41 -5.03 -16.84
C GLU A 77 -6.64 -5.93 -16.95
N GLU A 78 -6.63 -7.09 -16.30
CA GLU A 78 -7.74 -8.04 -16.30
C GLU A 78 -8.99 -7.50 -15.57
N ASN A 79 -8.81 -6.68 -14.55
CA ASN A 79 -9.89 -6.29 -13.64
C ASN A 79 -10.42 -4.87 -13.88
N MET A 80 -9.61 -3.96 -14.43
CA MET A 80 -9.94 -2.54 -14.41
C MET A 80 -10.84 -2.09 -15.56
N HIS A 81 -10.92 -2.81 -16.68
CA HIS A 81 -11.78 -2.51 -17.84
C HIS A 81 -11.83 -1.01 -18.24
N GLY A 82 -10.70 -0.29 -18.13
CA GLY A 82 -10.60 1.15 -18.45
C GLY A 82 -11.10 2.13 -17.38
N LYS A 83 -11.43 1.65 -16.18
CA LYS A 83 -11.80 2.49 -15.03
C LYS A 83 -10.58 2.87 -14.19
N GLN A 84 -10.70 3.99 -13.50
CA GLN A 84 -9.76 4.36 -12.44
C GLN A 84 -10.12 3.62 -11.15
N VAL A 85 -9.13 2.97 -10.52
CA VAL A 85 -9.32 2.24 -9.25
C VAL A 85 -8.24 2.61 -8.23
N TRP A 86 -8.41 2.12 -7.02
CA TRP A 86 -7.40 2.14 -5.97
C TRP A 86 -6.71 0.78 -5.84
N LEU A 87 -5.40 0.74 -5.99
CA LEU A 87 -4.59 -0.43 -5.66
C LEU A 87 -4.05 -0.28 -4.23
N ILE A 88 -4.34 -1.26 -3.39
CA ILE A 88 -3.90 -1.32 -2.00
C ILE A 88 -2.83 -2.39 -1.87
N ILE A 89 -1.60 -1.99 -1.54
CA ILE A 89 -0.44 -2.88 -1.45
C ILE A 89 0.01 -2.97 0.01
N ASP A 90 -0.01 -4.17 0.59
CA ASP A 90 0.53 -4.43 1.93
C ASP A 90 1.88 -5.16 1.87
N SER A 91 2.67 -5.01 2.93
CA SER A 91 3.97 -5.67 3.11
C SER A 91 4.96 -5.43 1.96
N ALA A 92 4.97 -4.23 1.36
CA ALA A 92 5.74 -3.93 0.16
C ALA A 92 7.26 -4.13 0.31
N GLU A 93 7.80 -4.14 1.54
CA GLU A 93 9.19 -4.54 1.80
C GLU A 93 9.53 -5.96 1.30
N CYS A 94 8.53 -6.80 1.07
CA CYS A 94 8.71 -8.18 0.61
C CYS A 94 8.89 -8.32 -0.91
N PHE A 95 8.83 -7.23 -1.69
CA PHE A 95 9.20 -7.31 -3.11
C PHE A 95 10.67 -7.71 -3.26
N LYS A 96 10.95 -8.69 -4.12
CA LYS A 96 12.31 -9.21 -4.31
C LYS A 96 13.20 -8.19 -5.01
N ASN A 97 12.66 -7.54 -6.04
CA ASN A 97 13.31 -6.44 -6.73
C ASN A 97 12.59 -5.12 -6.40
N GLN A 98 13.26 -4.29 -5.61
CA GLN A 98 12.72 -3.04 -5.09
C GLN A 98 12.64 -1.95 -6.17
N ASP A 99 13.54 -1.97 -7.17
CA ASP A 99 13.55 -1.01 -8.26
C ASP A 99 12.44 -1.32 -9.27
N ASP A 100 12.32 -2.60 -9.69
CA ASP A 100 11.24 -3.02 -10.59
C ASP A 100 9.86 -2.78 -9.96
N ALA A 101 9.72 -3.00 -8.65
CA ALA A 101 8.49 -2.70 -7.93
C ALA A 101 8.16 -1.21 -7.96
N PHE A 102 9.16 -0.35 -7.76
CA PHE A 102 8.99 1.11 -7.83
C PHE A 102 8.52 1.55 -9.23
N ASP A 103 9.18 1.07 -10.28
CA ASP A 103 8.85 1.41 -11.66
C ASP A 103 7.45 0.92 -12.03
N THR A 104 7.09 -0.30 -11.61
CA THR A 104 5.74 -0.86 -11.82
C THR A 104 4.67 0.00 -11.14
N ILE A 105 4.89 0.41 -9.89
CA ILE A 105 3.95 1.25 -9.14
C ILE A 105 3.78 2.63 -9.80
N ASN A 106 4.86 3.24 -10.28
CA ASN A 106 4.77 4.51 -10.99
C ASN A 106 4.04 4.37 -12.33
N ALA A 107 4.32 3.32 -13.10
CA ALA A 107 3.61 3.06 -14.35
C ALA A 107 2.10 2.91 -14.13
N ILE A 108 1.68 2.21 -13.07
CA ILE A 108 0.27 2.08 -12.68
C ILE A 108 -0.35 3.46 -12.42
N ARG A 109 0.38 4.33 -11.73
CA ARG A 109 -0.08 5.70 -11.45
C ARG A 109 -0.13 6.59 -12.68
N GLU A 110 0.80 6.45 -13.60
CA GLU A 110 0.81 7.18 -14.87
C GLU A 110 -0.40 6.84 -15.76
N LYS A 111 -1.01 5.66 -15.57
CA LYS A 111 -2.32 5.31 -16.13
C LYS A 111 -3.53 5.91 -15.38
N GLY A 112 -3.25 6.76 -14.40
CA GLY A 112 -4.25 7.47 -13.61
C GLY A 112 -4.77 6.67 -12.41
N HIS A 113 -4.19 5.53 -12.05
CA HIS A 113 -4.66 4.71 -10.94
C HIS A 113 -4.09 5.18 -9.61
N HIS A 114 -4.90 5.14 -8.55
CA HIS A 114 -4.44 5.53 -7.23
C HIS A 114 -3.78 4.36 -6.53
N VAL A 115 -2.73 4.63 -5.77
CA VAL A 115 -2.02 3.62 -4.99
C VAL A 115 -2.02 4.01 -3.53
N LEU A 116 -2.49 3.10 -2.67
CA LEU A 116 -2.27 3.12 -1.24
C LEU A 116 -1.32 1.97 -0.91
N ILE A 117 -0.13 2.26 -0.41
CA ILE A 117 0.90 1.25 -0.19
C ILE A 117 1.44 1.34 1.23
N GLY A 118 1.64 0.20 1.87
CA GLY A 118 2.27 0.10 3.17
C GLY A 118 3.47 -0.83 3.18
N GLY A 119 4.45 -0.45 3.99
CA GLY A 119 5.61 -1.30 4.25
C GLY A 119 6.52 -0.77 5.34
N LEU A 120 7.59 -1.52 5.59
CA LEU A 120 8.54 -1.22 6.66
C LEU A 120 9.51 -0.08 6.31
N ASP A 121 9.83 0.73 7.32
CA ASP A 121 10.86 1.76 7.21
C ASP A 121 12.25 1.16 6.91
N GLY A 122 13.11 1.96 6.27
CA GLY A 122 14.49 1.57 5.94
C GLY A 122 14.64 0.62 4.74
N THR A 123 13.56 0.39 3.97
CA THR A 123 13.66 -0.30 2.67
C THR A 123 13.72 0.68 1.52
N LEU A 124 14.54 0.37 0.52
CA LEU A 124 14.80 1.26 -0.63
C LEU A 124 13.50 1.65 -1.36
N LEU A 125 12.58 0.70 -1.57
CA LEU A 125 11.29 0.97 -2.21
C LEU A 125 10.47 1.98 -1.41
N ILE A 126 10.35 1.78 -0.09
CA ILE A 126 9.53 2.65 0.76
C ILE A 126 10.14 4.06 0.84
N GLU A 127 11.46 4.19 0.94
CA GLU A 127 12.13 5.49 0.92
C GLU A 127 11.84 6.27 -0.37
N LYS A 128 11.98 5.60 -1.54
CA LYS A 128 11.67 6.21 -2.84
C LYS A 128 10.21 6.64 -2.94
N LEU A 129 9.27 5.77 -2.54
CA LEU A 129 7.84 6.05 -2.59
C LEU A 129 7.44 7.19 -1.63
N VAL A 130 8.05 7.27 -0.44
CA VAL A 130 7.85 8.37 0.51
C VAL A 130 8.25 9.70 -0.12
N MET A 131 9.42 9.78 -0.78
CA MET A 131 9.86 11.01 -1.44
C MET A 131 8.87 11.46 -2.53
N VAL A 132 8.40 10.52 -3.36
CA VAL A 132 7.40 10.81 -4.41
C VAL A 132 6.07 11.27 -3.80
N ALA A 133 5.59 10.57 -2.76
CA ALA A 133 4.33 10.89 -2.10
C ALA A 133 4.35 12.28 -1.44
N GLN A 134 5.44 12.62 -0.74
CA GLN A 134 5.64 13.94 -0.13
C GLN A 134 5.66 15.06 -1.17
N HIS A 135 6.28 14.83 -2.33
CA HIS A 135 6.31 15.81 -3.41
C HIS A 135 4.92 16.09 -4.00
N ILE A 136 4.02 15.09 -4.02
CA ILE A 136 2.63 15.27 -4.45
C ILE A 136 1.85 16.05 -3.39
N HIS A 137 1.90 15.61 -2.14
CA HIS A 137 1.26 16.28 -1.01
C HIS A 137 1.85 15.77 0.32
N PRO A 138 2.19 16.64 1.30
CA PRO A 138 2.82 16.20 2.54
C PRO A 138 1.98 15.18 3.33
N ASN A 139 0.64 15.31 3.32
CA ASN A 139 -0.27 14.37 3.99
C ASN A 139 -0.42 13.00 3.30
N ASN A 140 0.21 12.80 2.15
CA ASN A 140 0.22 11.49 1.48
C ASN A 140 1.18 10.50 2.12
N VAL A 141 2.00 10.94 3.09
CA VAL A 141 2.83 10.02 3.88
C VAL A 141 2.29 9.95 5.30
N ARG A 142 1.95 8.73 5.72
CA ARG A 142 1.50 8.42 7.07
C ARG A 142 2.54 7.59 7.79
N ILE A 143 3.12 8.18 8.83
CA ILE A 143 4.09 7.50 9.68
C ILE A 143 3.36 6.86 10.86
N VAL A 144 3.37 5.53 10.91
CA VAL A 144 2.80 4.77 12.02
C VAL A 144 3.91 4.48 13.02
N ARG A 145 3.75 4.99 14.24
CA ARG A 145 4.67 4.72 15.35
C ARG A 145 4.11 3.58 16.19
N PRO A 146 4.94 2.63 16.66
CA PRO A 146 4.48 1.64 17.61
C PRO A 146 3.94 2.34 18.86
N LEU A 147 2.79 1.89 19.34
CA LEU A 147 2.27 2.29 20.64
C LEU A 147 3.31 1.88 21.69
N CYS A 148 3.85 2.83 22.45
CA CYS A 148 4.73 2.51 23.56
C CYS A 148 3.92 1.78 24.64
N LEU A 149 3.93 0.45 24.61
CA LEU A 149 3.46 -0.37 25.72
C LEU A 149 4.46 -0.27 26.87
N LYS A 150 4.40 0.81 27.65
CA LYS A 150 4.90 0.77 29.03
C LYS A 150 3.82 0.12 29.88
N HIS A 151 4.05 -1.13 30.27
CA HIS A 151 3.31 -1.88 31.31
C HIS A 151 1.80 -1.58 31.41
N GLY A 152 1.00 -2.28 30.62
CA GLY A 152 -0.36 -2.66 31.03
C GLY A 152 -1.48 -1.62 30.91
N LEU A 153 -1.25 -0.41 30.41
CA LEU A 153 -2.34 0.53 30.13
C LEU A 153 -2.10 1.25 28.80
N PHE A 154 -3.07 1.15 27.89
CA PHE A 154 -3.12 1.91 26.64
C PHE A 154 -3.17 3.41 26.97
N HIS A 155 -2.20 4.21 26.53
CA HIS A 155 -2.41 5.63 26.30
C HIS A 155 -1.46 6.20 25.24
N GLU A 156 -2.09 6.98 24.35
CA GLU A 156 -1.65 8.06 23.45
C GLU A 156 -0.25 8.06 22.82
N ALA A 157 -0.26 8.32 21.51
CA ALA A 157 0.90 8.45 20.64
C ALA A 157 2.00 9.33 21.26
N CYS A 158 3.20 8.78 21.41
CA CYS A 158 4.35 9.53 21.88
C CYS A 158 4.72 10.62 20.87
N SER A 159 4.66 11.87 21.35
CA SER A 159 5.09 13.10 20.69
C SER A 159 6.57 13.02 20.28
#